data_AF-A0A6B0SRG2-F1
#
_entry.id   AF-A0A6B0SRG2-F1
#
_cell.length_a   1.000
_cell.length_b   1.000
_cell.length_c   1.000
_cell.angle_alpha   90.00
_cell.angle_beta   90.00
_cell.angle_gamma   90.00
#
_symmetry.space_group_name_H-M   'P 1'
#
loop_
_entity.id
_entity.type
_entity.pdbx_description
1 polymer ?
#
loop_
_entity_poly.entity_id
_entity_poly.type
_entity_poly.pdbx_seq_one_letter_code
_entity_poly.pdbx_strand_id
1 'polypeptide(L)'
;TPASTRGWLLLFGVSLPVVAGFEELLFRGFLVGAFATGFEVSPWLLAVASSVVFGAGHTAQGYVGVVVTTLLGFALAAAYVVTGSLLVVVVAHYVVNAAEFALHARG
;
A
#
# COMPACT_ATOMS: atom_id res chain seq x y z
N THR A 1 5.71 -11.81 -16.17
CA THR A 1 6.64 -11.96 -15.01
C THR A 1 8.08 -11.82 -15.51
N PRO A 2 9.07 -11.49 -14.65
CA PRO A 2 10.46 -11.35 -15.07
C PRO A 2 11.03 -12.63 -15.69
N ALA A 3 11.76 -12.50 -16.81
CA ALA A 3 12.32 -13.65 -17.56
C ALA A 3 13.70 -14.12 -17.06
N SER A 4 14.29 -13.47 -16.05
CA SER A 4 15.65 -13.77 -15.56
C SER A 4 15.78 -13.56 -14.06
N THR A 5 16.75 -14.23 -13.44
CA THR A 5 17.09 -14.07 -12.00
C THR A 5 17.39 -12.61 -11.65
N ARG A 6 18.12 -11.89 -12.51
CA ARG A 6 18.39 -10.46 -12.31
C ARG A 6 17.11 -9.64 -12.27
N GLY A 7 16.15 -9.93 -13.17
CA GLY A 7 14.85 -9.25 -13.17
C GLY A 7 14.07 -9.49 -11.88
N TRP A 8 14.11 -10.72 -11.36
CA TRP A 8 13.51 -11.06 -10.07
C TRP A 8 14.16 -10.33 -8.89
N LEU A 9 15.50 -10.26 -8.86
CA LEU A 9 16.24 -9.51 -7.83
C LEU A 9 15.91 -8.01 -7.86
N LEU A 10 15.82 -7.41 -9.04
CA LEU A 10 15.44 -6.00 -9.18
C LEU A 10 13.99 -5.76 -8.73
N LEU A 11 13.07 -6.66 -9.09
CA LEU A 11 11.67 -6.57 -8.67
C LEU A 11 11.55 -6.59 -7.14
N PHE A 12 12.05 -7.64 -6.48
CA PHE A 12 11.88 -7.83 -5.04
C PHE A 12 12.78 -6.95 -4.19
N GLY A 13 13.99 -6.60 -4.67
CA GLY A 13 14.98 -5.85 -3.92
C GLY A 13 14.90 -4.34 -4.12
N VAL A 14 14.28 -3.87 -5.22
CA VAL A 14 14.24 -2.43 -5.57
C VAL A 14 12.82 -1.97 -5.85
N SER A 15 12.16 -2.53 -6.86
CA SER A 15 10.87 -2.00 -7.31
C SER A 15 9.79 -2.10 -6.25
N LEU A 16 9.55 -3.29 -5.69
CA LEU A 16 8.49 -3.49 -4.71
C LEU A 16 8.74 -2.72 -3.40
N PRO A 17 9.96 -2.70 -2.82
CA PRO A 17 10.23 -1.87 -1.63
C PRO A 17 10.07 -0.38 -1.88
N VAL A 18 10.52 0.13 -3.03
CA VAL A 18 10.42 1.55 -3.37
C VAL A 18 8.96 1.97 -3.56
N VAL A 19 8.17 1.16 -4.28
CA VAL A 19 6.74 1.44 -4.48
C VAL A 19 5.98 1.39 -3.15
N ALA A 20 6.16 0.33 -2.35
CA ALA A 20 5.51 0.23 -1.04
C ALA A 20 5.90 1.40 -0.12
N GLY A 21 7.18 1.76 -0.09
CA GLY A 21 7.67 2.92 0.66
C GLY A 21 7.04 4.23 0.21
N PHE A 22 6.99 4.48 -1.10
CA PHE A 22 6.43 5.70 -1.67
C PHE A 22 4.93 5.81 -1.41
N GLU A 23 4.19 4.73 -1.65
CA GLU A 23 2.75 4.70 -1.46
C GLU A 23 2.37 4.86 0.01
N GLU A 24 3.01 4.12 0.93
CA GLU A 24 2.70 4.29 2.35
C GLU A 24 3.12 5.66 2.89
N LEU A 25 4.24 6.23 2.41
CA LEU A 25 4.64 7.59 2.79
C LEU A 25 3.57 8.61 2.38
N LEU A 26 3.05 8.52 1.15
CA LEU A 26 2.01 9.41 0.66
C LEU A 26 0.68 9.18 1.40
N PHE A 27 0.18 7.96 1.42
CA PHE A 27 -1.17 7.66 1.89
C PHE A 27 -1.27 7.61 3.42
N ARG A 28 -0.28 7.04 4.12
CA ARG A 28 -0.33 6.88 5.59
C ARG A 28 0.48 7.95 6.29
N GLY A 29 1.71 8.20 5.83
CA GLY A 29 2.54 9.26 6.40
C GLY A 29 1.93 10.65 6.22
N PHE A 30 1.59 11.02 4.99
CA PHE A 30 1.12 12.37 4.67
C PHE A 30 -0.41 12.52 4.80
N LEU A 31 -1.20 11.79 4.01
CA LEU A 31 -2.65 11.98 3.96
C LEU A 31 -3.37 11.59 5.26
N VAL A 32 -2.86 10.62 6.01
CA VAL A 32 -3.41 10.25 7.33
C VAL A 32 -2.64 10.96 8.44
N GLY A 33 -1.34 10.69 8.61
CA GLY A 33 -0.55 11.18 9.74
C GLY A 33 -0.40 12.70 9.79
N ALA A 34 0.15 13.29 8.73
CA ALA A 34 0.41 14.73 8.68
C ALA A 34 -0.88 15.56 8.70
N PHE A 35 -1.92 15.15 7.97
CA PHE A 35 -3.20 15.88 7.99
C PHE A 35 -3.98 15.71 9.29
N ALA A 36 -3.98 14.52 9.90
CA ALA A 36 -4.62 14.35 11.22
C ALA A 36 -3.98 15.28 12.25
N THR A 37 -2.65 15.37 12.24
CA THR A 37 -1.88 16.19 13.19
C THR A 37 -1.98 17.69 12.87
N GLY A 38 -1.84 18.07 11.61
CA GLY A 38 -1.76 19.49 11.20
C GLY A 38 -3.11 20.20 11.11
N PHE A 39 -4.21 19.47 10.95
CA PHE A 39 -5.56 20.03 10.80
C PHE A 39 -6.57 19.51 11.83
N GLU A 40 -6.11 18.75 12.84
CA GLU A 40 -6.95 18.16 13.90
C GLU A 40 -8.13 17.31 13.37
N VAL A 41 -7.93 16.67 12.20
CA VAL A 41 -8.93 15.79 11.58
C VAL A 41 -8.79 14.37 12.15
N SER A 42 -9.92 13.69 12.34
CA SER A 42 -9.92 12.28 12.77
C SER A 42 -9.06 11.42 11.82
N PRO A 43 -8.05 10.70 12.35
CA PRO A 43 -7.22 9.82 11.53
C PRO A 43 -8.03 8.68 10.91
N TRP A 44 -9.14 8.27 11.52
CA TRP A 44 -10.04 7.25 10.97
C TRP A 44 -10.85 7.76 9.79
N LEU A 45 -11.27 9.04 9.79
CA LEU A 45 -11.90 9.65 8.62
C LEU A 45 -10.92 9.72 7.45
N LEU A 46 -9.68 10.14 7.73
CA LEU A 46 -8.61 10.17 6.73
C LEU A 46 -8.22 8.76 6.28
N ALA A 47 -8.30 7.74 7.14
CA ALA A 47 -8.07 6.35 6.75
C ALA A 47 -9.09 5.88 5.72
N VAL A 48 -10.38 6.17 5.91
CA VAL A 48 -11.42 5.83 4.93
C VAL A 48 -11.20 6.60 3.62
N ALA A 49 -11.03 7.92 3.69
CA ALA A 49 -10.88 8.76 2.51
C ALA A 49 -9.62 8.40 1.70
N SER A 50 -8.47 8.26 2.36
CA SER A 50 -7.21 7.89 1.70
C SER A 50 -7.28 6.50 1.07
N SER A 51 -8.02 5.55 1.67
CA SER A 51 -8.19 4.19 1.12
C SER A 51 -9.04 4.17 -0.15
N VAL A 52 -10.08 5.02 -0.23
CA VAL A 52 -10.86 5.19 -1.46
C VAL A 52 -10.00 5.76 -2.58
N VAL A 53 -9.18 6.79 -2.28
CA VAL A 53 -8.25 7.36 -3.27
C VAL A 53 -7.19 6.34 -3.68
N PHE A 54 -6.67 5.56 -2.74
CA PHE A 54 -5.71 4.50 -3.00
C PHE A 54 -6.27 3.46 -3.97
N GLY A 55 -7.47 2.93 -3.69
CA GLY A 55 -8.15 1.99 -4.59
C GLY A 55 -8.49 2.60 -5.96
N ALA A 56 -8.91 3.88 -6.01
CA ALA A 56 -9.18 4.58 -7.27
C ALA A 56 -7.92 4.74 -8.15
N GLY A 57 -6.72 4.75 -7.56
CA GLY A 57 -5.45 4.72 -8.30
C GLY A 57 -5.19 3.39 -9.03
N HIS A 58 -5.96 2.34 -8.72
CA HIS A 58 -5.71 0.96 -9.16
C HIS A 58 -6.73 0.45 -10.17
N THR A 59 -7.37 1.33 -10.95
CA THR A 59 -8.37 0.96 -11.97
C THR A 59 -7.87 -0.05 -13.01
N ALA A 60 -6.55 -0.11 -13.25
CA ALA A 60 -5.92 -1.10 -14.13
C ALA A 60 -6.15 -2.57 -13.67
N GLN A 61 -6.50 -2.79 -12.39
CA GLN A 61 -6.81 -4.12 -11.84
C GLN A 61 -8.28 -4.54 -12.08
N GLY A 62 -9.08 -3.71 -12.75
CA GLY A 62 -10.52 -3.92 -12.95
C GLY A 62 -11.34 -3.65 -11.68
N TYR A 63 -12.67 -3.69 -11.79
CA TYR A 63 -13.58 -3.29 -10.69
C TYR A 63 -13.38 -4.12 -9.41
N VAL A 64 -13.19 -5.43 -9.54
CA VAL A 64 -12.91 -6.31 -8.38
C VAL A 64 -11.58 -5.93 -7.74
N GLY A 65 -10.54 -5.69 -8.55
CA GLY A 65 -9.23 -5.25 -8.07
C GLY A 65 -9.31 -3.93 -7.29
N VAL A 66 -10.04 -2.94 -7.81
CA VAL A 66 -10.26 -1.66 -7.11
C VAL A 66 -10.90 -1.86 -5.74
N VAL A 67 -11.92 -2.73 -5.62
CA VAL A 67 -12.58 -3.02 -4.35
C VAL A 67 -11.60 -3.69 -3.38
N VAL A 68 -10.88 -4.72 -3.83
CA VAL A 68 -9.88 -5.43 -3.01
C VAL A 68 -8.79 -4.48 -2.54
N THR A 69 -8.27 -3.64 -3.42
CA THR A 69 -7.21 -2.68 -3.12
C THR A 69 -7.69 -1.56 -2.20
N THR A 70 -8.95 -1.14 -2.31
CA THR A 70 -9.57 -0.21 -1.34
C THR A 70 -9.62 -0.84 0.06
N LEU A 71 -10.05 -2.11 0.16
CA LEU A 71 -10.15 -2.82 1.44
C LEU A 71 -8.76 -3.07 2.05
N LEU A 72 -7.79 -3.49 1.25
CA LEU A 72 -6.40 -3.61 1.67
C LEU A 72 -5.84 -2.27 2.12
N GLY A 73 -6.16 -1.21 1.36
CA GLY A 73 -5.80 0.15 1.71
C GLY A 73 -6.34 0.56 3.09
N PHE A 74 -7.59 0.22 3.38
CA PHE A 74 -8.18 0.49 4.68
C PHE A 74 -7.52 -0.32 5.80
N ALA A 75 -7.21 -1.60 5.56
CA ALA A 75 -6.49 -2.43 6.52
C ALA A 75 -5.09 -1.86 6.87
N LEU A 76 -4.34 -1.40 5.87
CA LEU A 76 -3.05 -0.73 6.08
C LEU A 76 -3.20 0.59 6.82
N ALA A 77 -4.19 1.41 6.45
CA ALA A 77 -4.45 2.67 7.15
C ALA A 77 -4.85 2.43 8.62
N ALA A 78 -5.70 1.45 8.90
CA ALA A 78 -6.06 1.06 10.26
C ALA A 78 -4.84 0.57 11.06
N ALA A 79 -3.98 -0.26 10.45
CA ALA A 79 -2.74 -0.71 11.07
C ALA A 79 -1.81 0.48 11.39
N TYR A 80 -1.68 1.45 10.49
CA TYR A 80 -0.93 2.68 10.75
C TYR A 80 -1.51 3.47 11.92
N VAL A 81 -2.82 3.69 11.96
CA VAL A 81 -3.48 4.44 13.04
C VAL A 81 -3.32 3.76 14.40
N VAL A 82 -3.42 2.43 14.45
CA VAL A 82 -3.28 1.67 15.71
C VAL A 82 -1.82 1.59 16.18
N THR A 83 -0.87 1.42 15.26
CA THR A 83 0.54 1.21 15.62
C THR A 83 1.36 2.50 15.67
N GLY A 84 0.90 3.57 15.02
CA GLY A 84 1.67 4.80 14.81
C GLY A 84 2.93 4.62 13.96
N SER A 85 3.11 3.46 13.31
CA SER A 85 4.38 3.09 12.67
C SER A 85 4.25 2.99 11.16
N LEU A 86 4.96 3.87 10.45
CA LEU A 86 5.06 3.81 9.00
C LEU A 86 5.83 2.54 8.55
N LEU A 87 6.84 2.12 9.31
CA LEU A 87 7.64 0.94 8.98
C LEU A 87 6.77 -0.33 8.94
N VAL A 88 5.83 -0.48 9.90
CA VAL A 88 4.93 -1.64 9.95
C VAL A 88 4.13 -1.77 8.66
N VAL A 89 3.54 -0.67 8.19
CA VAL A 89 2.69 -0.70 7.01
C VAL A 89 3.49 -0.80 5.70
N VAL A 90 4.69 -0.20 5.63
CA VAL A 90 5.61 -0.38 4.49
C VAL A 90 5.99 -1.85 4.32
N VAL A 91 6.34 -2.53 5.42
CA VAL A 91 6.71 -3.95 5.39
C VAL A 91 5.49 -4.81 5.05
N ALA A 92 4.33 -4.55 5.65
CA ALA A 92 3.11 -5.30 5.37
C ALA A 92 2.70 -5.19 3.90
N HIS A 93 2.72 -3.98 3.34
CA HIS A 93 2.42 -3.73 1.93
C HIS A 93 3.44 -4.42 1.01
N TYR A 94 4.74 -4.26 1.29
CA TYR A 94 5.78 -4.97 0.55
C TYR A 94 5.55 -6.49 0.51
N VAL A 95 5.22 -7.10 1.65
CA VAL A 95 4.97 -8.55 1.74
C VAL A 95 3.75 -8.96 0.90
N VAL A 96 2.67 -8.18 0.91
CA VAL A 96 1.48 -8.43 0.09
C VAL A 96 1.84 -8.39 -1.40
N ASN A 97 2.53 -7.34 -1.85
CA ASN A 97 2.95 -7.21 -3.24
C ASN A 97 3.90 -8.35 -3.64
N ALA A 98 4.84 -8.71 -2.76
CA ALA A 98 5.78 -9.79 -3.02
C ALA A 98 5.07 -11.15 -3.14
N ALA A 99 4.09 -11.41 -2.27
CA ALA A 99 3.28 -12.63 -2.29
C ALA A 99 2.42 -12.71 -3.56
N GLU A 100 1.77 -11.61 -3.94
CA GLU A 100 0.96 -11.53 -5.16
C GLU A 100 1.78 -11.87 -6.40
N PHE A 101 2.95 -11.24 -6.57
CA PHE A 101 3.84 -11.50 -7.70
C PHE A 101 4.39 -12.94 -7.70
N ALA A 102 4.73 -13.48 -6.53
CA ALA A 102 5.23 -14.85 -6.42
C ALA A 102 4.16 -15.89 -6.73
N LEU A 103 2.90 -15.65 -6.36
CA LEU A 103 1.77 -16.52 -6.68
C LEU A 103 1.39 -16.43 -8.17
N HIS A 104 1.34 -15.23 -8.73
CA HIS A 104 1.08 -15.04 -10.16
C HIS A 104 2.12 -15.69 -11.06
N ALA A 105 3.38 -15.81 -10.62
CA ALA A 105 4.42 -16.48 -11.41
C ALA A 105 4.38 -18.00 -11.38
N ARG A 106 3.51 -18.59 -10.55
CA ARG A 106 3.29 -20.04 -10.48
C ARG A 106 2.11 -20.51 -11.34
N GLY A 107 1.26 -19.58 -11.78
CA GLY A 107 0.15 -19.83 -12.72
C GLY A 107 0.58 -19.54 -14.15
#